data_AF-A0A1C6IM72-F1
#
_entry.id   AF-A0A1C6IM72-F1
#
_cell.length_a   1.000
_cell.length_b   1.000
_cell.length_c   1.000
_cell.angle_alpha   90.00
_cell.angle_beta   90.00
_cell.angle_gamma   90.00
#
_symmetry.space_group_name_H-M   'P 1'
#
loop_
_entity.id
_entity.type
_entity.pdbx_description
1 polymer ?
#
loop_
_entity_poly.entity_id
_entity_poly.type
_entity_poly.pdbx_seq_one_letter_code
_entity_poly.pdbx_strand_id
1 'polypeptide(L)'
;MELLEQCQKWNENSEFQKIINILEAVPAGKRTPELDSELARAYNNLAQPWDRGLFEKAIALSSAPSPASPSIRRGWSVSGTSLAPSRSSTHPTHLTRSSHIW
;
A
#
# COMPACT_ATOMS: atom_id res chain seq x y z
N MET A 1 3.18 -7.58 27.16
CA MET A 1 3.40 -6.65 26.04
C MET A 1 3.84 -5.31 26.62
N GLU A 2 5.04 -5.22 27.19
CA GLU A 2 5.41 -4.02 27.95
C GLU A 2 5.53 -2.77 27.06
N LEU A 3 6.19 -2.91 25.90
CA LEU A 3 6.44 -1.79 25.00
C LEU A 3 5.15 -1.21 24.39
N LEU A 4 4.19 -2.06 24.04
CA LEU A 4 2.90 -1.62 23.48
C LEU A 4 2.10 -0.83 24.53
N GLU A 5 2.01 -1.35 25.76
CA GLU A 5 1.35 -0.68 26.88
C GLU A 5 2.02 0.67 27.22
N GLN A 6 3.35 0.76 27.10
CA GLN A 6 4.08 2.02 27.26
C GLN A 6 3.75 3.01 26.14
N CYS A 7 3.68 2.56 24.88
CA CYS A 7 3.29 3.41 23.75
C CYS A 7 1.88 3.98 23.94
N GLN A 8 0.94 3.17 24.43
CA GLN A 8 -0.43 3.60 24.72
C GLN A 8 -0.47 4.70 25.79
N LYS A 9 0.27 4.53 26.89
CA LYS A 9 0.40 5.56 27.94
C LYS A 9 1.01 6.86 27.41
N TRP A 10 2.05 6.77 26.58
CA TRP A 10 2.62 7.96 25.94
C TRP A 10 1.63 8.63 24.99
N ASN A 11 0.80 7.85 24.28
CA ASN A 11 -0.23 8.40 23.42
C ASN A 11 -1.28 9.17 24.24
N GLU A 12 -1.72 8.62 25.38
CA GLU A 12 -2.66 9.30 26.30
C GLU A 12 -2.08 10.62 26.81
N ASN A 13 -0.77 10.65 27.07
CA ASN A 13 -0.05 11.86 27.50
C ASN A 13 0.34 12.79 26.34
N SER A 14 -0.08 12.50 25.10
CA SER A 14 0.31 13.25 23.89
C SER A 14 1.82 13.30 23.62
N GLU A 15 2.59 12.35 24.16
CA GLU A 15 4.03 12.20 23.92
C GLU A 15 4.33 11.47 22.58
N PHE A 16 3.72 11.91 21.47
CA PHE A 16 3.76 11.18 20.18
C PHE A 16 5.18 11.06 19.60
N GLN A 17 6.01 12.10 19.73
CA GLN A 17 7.39 12.07 19.24
C GLN A 17 8.23 10.98 19.93
N LYS A 18 7.94 10.68 21.20
CA LYS A 18 8.64 9.66 21.97
C LYS A 18 8.31 8.26 21.45
N ILE A 19 7.03 8.02 21.14
CA ILE A 19 6.57 6.79 20.49
C ILE A 19 7.29 6.61 19.15
N ILE A 20 7.33 7.65 18.32
CA ILE A 20 8.01 7.62 17.02
C ILE A 20 9.48 7.25 17.19
N ASN A 21 10.22 7.93 18.06
CA ASN A 21 11.65 7.70 18.26
C ASN A 21 11.95 6.25 18.71
N ILE A 22 11.18 5.74 19.66
CA ILE A 22 11.36 4.39 20.20
C ILE A 22 11.04 3.34 19.13
N LEU A 23 9.91 3.49 18.44
CA LEU A 23 9.47 2.50 17.47
C LEU A 23 10.30 2.57 16.18
N GLU A 24 10.75 3.75 15.74
CA GLU A 24 11.66 3.89 14.60
C GLU A 24 13.01 3.19 14.84
N ALA A 25 13.50 3.17 16.08
CA ALA A 25 14.72 2.45 16.45
C ALA A 25 14.57 0.92 16.35
N VAL A 26 13.34 0.39 16.41
CA VAL A 26 13.09 -1.04 16.17
C VAL A 26 13.13 -1.29 14.65
N PRO A 27 13.88 -2.26 14.12
CA PRO A 27 13.85 -2.57 12.69
C PRO A 27 12.46 -3.02 12.23
N ALA A 28 12.01 -2.59 11.05
CA ALA A 28 10.66 -2.90 10.54
C ALA A 28 10.34 -4.41 10.52
N GLY A 29 11.31 -5.28 10.16
CA GLY A 29 11.10 -6.73 10.17
C GLY A 29 10.98 -7.37 11.56
N LYS A 30 11.19 -6.61 12.64
CA LYS A 30 11.04 -7.04 14.04
C LYS A 30 9.84 -6.39 14.73
N ARG A 31 9.18 -5.42 14.11
CA ARG A 31 7.96 -4.82 14.65
C ARG A 31 6.80 -5.76 14.44
N THR A 32 5.94 -5.85 15.45
CA THR A 32 4.67 -6.54 15.29
C THR A 32 3.65 -5.60 14.64
N PRO A 33 2.58 -6.12 14.00
CA PRO A 33 1.54 -5.29 13.41
C PRO A 33 0.90 -4.30 14.42
N GLU A 34 0.85 -4.66 15.69
CA GLU A 34 0.34 -3.80 16.77
C GLU A 34 1.27 -2.61 17.01
N LEU A 35 2.59 -2.84 17.01
CA LEU A 35 3.58 -1.76 17.14
C LEU A 35 3.55 -0.83 15.91
N ASP A 36 3.42 -1.39 14.71
CA ASP A 36 3.30 -0.58 13.49
C ASP A 36 2.01 0.26 13.49
N SER A 37 0.92 -0.25 14.07
CA SER A 37 -0.34 0.49 14.25
C SER A 37 -0.19 1.67 15.20
N GLU A 38 0.49 1.49 16.35
CA GLU A 38 0.77 2.60 17.27
C GLU A 38 1.73 3.63 16.67
N LEU A 39 2.72 3.20 15.87
CA LEU A 39 3.60 4.11 15.15
C LEU A 39 2.81 4.95 14.11
N ALA A 40 1.92 4.32 13.34
CA ALA A 40 1.06 5.03 12.39
C ALA A 40 0.18 6.08 13.09
N ARG A 41 -0.39 5.73 14.25
CA ARG A 41 -1.20 6.64 15.07
C ARG A 41 -0.39 7.80 15.62
N ALA A 42 0.82 7.55 16.13
CA ALA A 42 1.72 8.60 16.60
C ALA A 42 2.09 9.57 15.46
N TYR A 43 2.35 9.05 14.26
CA TYR A 43 2.58 9.86 13.08
C TYR A 43 1.39 10.76 12.72
N ASN A 44 0.18 10.19 12.68
CA ASN A 44 -1.04 10.95 12.41
C ASN A 44 -1.29 12.04 13.45
N ASN A 45 -1.05 11.76 14.73
CA ASN A 45 -1.30 12.72 15.81
C ASN A 45 -0.25 13.83 15.89
N LEU A 46 0.99 13.57 15.46
CA LEU A 46 2.05 14.58 15.42
C LEU A 46 1.95 15.50 14.18
N ALA A 47 1.42 14.97 13.08
CA ALA A 47 1.37 15.67 11.81
C ALA A 47 0.55 16.98 11.88
N GLN A 48 1.16 18.09 11.44
CA GLN A 48 0.43 19.32 11.18
C GLN A 48 -0.36 19.22 9.86
N PRO A 49 -1.38 20.05 9.62
CA PRO A 49 -2.18 20.02 8.38
C PRO A 49 -1.36 20.13 7.08
N TRP A 50 -0.15 20.67 7.15
CA TRP A 50 0.80 20.79 6.04
C TRP A 50 1.88 19.71 5.99
N ASP A 51 1.98 18.82 6.99
CA ASP A 51 2.98 17.74 7.07
C ASP A 51 2.58 16.49 6.28
N ARG A 52 2.54 16.62 4.94
CA ARG A 52 2.24 15.50 4.04
C ARG A 52 3.15 14.28 4.28
N GLY A 53 4.42 14.49 4.60
CA GLY A 53 5.37 13.40 4.81
C GLY A 53 5.04 12.50 6.01
N LEU A 54 4.49 13.05 7.10
CA LEU A 54 4.10 12.25 8.26
C LEU A 54 2.83 11.45 7.98
N PHE A 55 1.87 12.03 7.25
CA PHE A 55 0.68 11.31 6.80
C PHE A 55 1.01 10.16 5.84
N GLU A 56 1.93 10.38 4.90
CA GLU A 56 2.39 9.31 3.99
C GLU A 56 3.02 8.15 4.75
N LYS A 57 3.86 8.44 5.76
CA LYS A 57 4.44 7.42 6.63
C LYS A 57 3.37 6.64 7.40
N ALA A 58 2.37 7.32 7.96
CA ALA A 58 1.29 6.68 8.69
C ALA A 58 0.44 5.75 7.79
N ILE A 59 0.09 6.22 6.59
CA ILE A 59 -0.69 5.44 5.61
C ILE A 59 0.11 4.21 5.16
N ALA A 60 1.41 4.37 4.91
CA ALA A 60 2.27 3.26 4.52
C ALA A 60 2.30 2.15 5.57
N LEU A 61 2.37 2.51 6.86
CA LEU A 61 2.34 1.55 7.96
C LEU A 61 0.98 0.87 8.12
N SER A 62 -0.12 1.62 7.99
CA SER A 62 -1.48 1.07 8.12
C SER A 62 -1.91 0.23 6.92
N SER A 63 -1.41 0.55 5.72
CA SER A 63 -1.74 -0.15 4.47
C SER A 63 -0.72 -1.24 4.10
N ALA A 64 0.42 -1.32 4.80
CA ALA A 64 1.41 -2.35 4.53
C ALA A 64 0.79 -3.73 4.78
N PRO A 65 0.79 -4.63 3.78
CA PRO A 65 0.39 -6.01 4.03
C PRO A 65 1.40 -6.61 5.01
N SER A 66 0.93 -6.98 6.20
CA SER A 66 1.72 -7.74 7.17
C SER A 66 2.43 -8.91 6.45
N PRO A 67 3.71 -9.18 6.74
CA PRO A 67 4.43 -10.31 6.12
C PRO A 67 3.76 -11.67 6.39
N ALA A 68 2.77 -11.72 7.30
CA ALA A 68 1.93 -12.88 7.57
C ALA A 68 0.77 -13.11 6.56
N SER A 69 0.52 -12.21 5.60
CA SER A 69 -0.63 -12.31 4.69
C SER A 69 -0.23 -12.13 3.21
N PRO A 70 -0.04 -13.23 2.46
CA PRO A 70 0.29 -13.18 1.02
C PRO A 70 -0.85 -12.72 0.07
N SER A 71 -1.98 -12.22 0.59
CA SER A 71 -3.24 -12.26 -0.17
C SER A 71 -3.67 -10.97 -0.88
N ILE A 72 -3.03 -9.82 -0.66
CA ILE A 72 -3.49 -8.55 -1.25
C ILE A 72 -2.37 -7.88 -2.07
N ARG A 73 -2.07 -8.48 -3.22
CA ARG A 73 -1.44 -7.78 -4.35
C ARG A 73 -2.24 -8.04 -5.62
N ARG A 74 -3.47 -7.53 -5.67
CA ARG A 74 -4.18 -7.25 -6.92
C ARG A 74 -5.13 -6.08 -6.68
N GLY A 75 -4.84 -4.89 -7.23
CA GLY A 75 -5.93 -3.96 -7.54
C GLY A 75 -5.79 -2.46 -7.28
N TRP A 76 -4.67 -1.90 -6.86
CA TRP A 76 -4.46 -0.45 -7.00
C TRP A 76 -3.44 -0.15 -8.11
N SER A 77 -3.90 -0.36 -9.35
CA SER A 77 -3.30 0.24 -10.52
C SER A 77 -3.96 1.60 -10.76
N VAL A 78 -3.29 2.68 -10.39
CA VAL A 78 -3.54 4.01 -10.96
C VAL A 78 -2.78 4.06 -12.27
N SER A 79 -3.44 3.69 -13.37
CA SER A 79 -2.88 3.88 -14.72
C SER A 79 -4.01 4.33 -15.63
N GLY A 80 -3.93 5.60 -16.05
CA GLY A 80 -4.84 6.20 -17.00
C GLY A 80 -4.74 5.47 -18.34
N THR A 81 -5.86 4.92 -18.79
CA THR A 81 -5.92 4.21 -20.06
C THR A 81 -6.09 5.22 -21.19
N SER A 82 -4.97 5.50 -21.87
CA SER A 82 -4.99 6.04 -23.23
C SER A 82 -5.59 4.97 -24.15
N LEU A 83 -6.70 5.28 -24.82
CA LEU A 83 -7.30 4.40 -25.83
C LEU A 83 -6.45 4.44 -27.11
N ALA A 84 -5.94 3.28 -27.55
CA ALA A 84 -5.56 3.04 -28.94
C ALA A 84 -5.96 1.61 -29.35
N PRO A 85 -6.33 1.37 -30.62
CA PRO A 85 -7.27 0.33 -30.99
C PRO A 85 -6.60 -1.04 -31.23
N SER A 86 -7.19 -2.08 -30.65
CA SER A 86 -6.87 -3.48 -30.95
C SER A 86 -7.24 -3.82 -32.39
N ARG A 87 -6.23 -4.11 -33.22
CA ARG A 87 -6.42 -4.74 -34.53
C ARG A 87 -6.29 -6.26 -34.41
N SER A 88 -7.31 -6.93 -34.95
CA SER A 88 -7.28 -8.22 -35.68
C SER A 88 -6.79 -9.47 -34.92
N SER A 89 -7.33 -10.68 -35.09
CA SER A 89 -8.29 -11.22 -36.04
C SER A 89 -8.37 -12.72 -35.72
N THR A 90 -9.57 -13.29 -35.59
CA THR A 90 -9.81 -14.69 -35.98
C THR A 90 -11.30 -14.90 -36.19
N HIS A 91 -11.72 -15.00 -37.45
CA HIS A 91 -12.87 -15.82 -37.81
C HIS A 91 -12.50 -16.69 -39.01
N PRO A 92 -12.62 -18.02 -38.92
CA PRO A 92 -12.60 -18.87 -40.08
C PRO A 92 -14.03 -18.99 -40.61
N THR A 93 -14.25 -18.71 -41.89
CA THR A 93 -15.43 -19.22 -42.59
C THR A 93 -15.04 -19.58 -44.02
N HIS A 94 -15.49 -20.78 -44.36
CA HIS A 94 -15.17 -21.57 -45.53
C HIS A 94 -15.80 -21.00 -46.82
N LEU A 95 -15.26 -21.44 -47.96
CA LEU A 95 -15.88 -21.60 -49.30
C LEU A 95 -15.55 -20.59 -50.42
N THR A 96 -14.85 -21.18 -51.40
CA THR A 96 -15.17 -21.31 -52.84
C THR A 96 -14.59 -20.36 -53.90
N ARG A 97 -13.94 -21.04 -54.87
CA ARG A 97 -13.97 -20.85 -56.34
C ARG A 97 -12.89 -19.89 -56.88
N SER A 98 -11.75 -20.40 -57.35
CA SER A 98 -11.51 -21.06 -58.64
C SER A 98 -11.76 -20.17 -59.86
N SER A 99 -10.64 -19.78 -60.51
CA SER A 99 -10.38 -19.47 -61.93
C SER A 99 -9.28 -18.39 -61.97
N HIS A 100 -8.03 -18.71 -62.32
CA HIS A 100 -7.45 -18.51 -63.67
C HIS A 100 -7.92 -17.19 -64.30
N ILE A 101 -7.04 -16.31 -64.78
CA ILE A 101 -6.55 -16.30 -66.17
C ILE A 101 -5.53 -15.12 -66.31
N TRP A 102 -4.42 -15.39 -67.02
CA TRP A 102 -3.32 -14.56 -67.59
C TRP A 102 -2.71 -13.39 -66.82
#